data_AF-D9SSB8-F1
#
_entry.id   AF-D9SSB8-F1
#
_cell.length_a   1.000
_cell.length_b   1.000
_cell.length_c   1.000
_cell.angle_alpha   90.00
_cell.angle_beta   90.00
_cell.angle_gamma   90.00
#
_symmetry.space_group_name_H-M   'P 1'
#
loop_
_entity.id
_entity.type
_entity.pdbx_description
1 polymer ?
#
loop_
_entity_poly.entity_id
_entity_poly.type
_entity_poly.pdbx_seq_one_letter_code
_entity_poly.pdbx_strand_id
1 'polypeptide(L)'
;MYYWIILLIIYIVYITLKVKEKSFNRKADLMEKPFNIETLEKYCEDMFKFYNVNPIKIINNKYFSYNKAKNIITIRAMKEYNFLDTFICFHEIGHYISSKSKYIRIIDNILIILFMISRICLTPFLIIFGVYCVVKSYNPIPSNIYFFINILYLSISVIRIITIPFIEGRANYFAKKFFIGSGILSDYKKQEEPIKIIKTSCLIAQLNQMIICILYTYIVICLFYIVNVY
;
A
#
# COMPACT_ATOMS: atom_id res chain seq x y z
N MET A 1 1.65 -31.61 3.00
CA MET A 1 3.06 -31.28 3.34
C MET A 1 3.60 -30.09 2.56
N TYR A 2 3.47 -30.07 1.22
CA TYR A 2 3.94 -28.96 0.37
C TYR A 2 3.36 -27.58 0.71
N TYR A 3 2.15 -27.52 1.26
CA TYR A 3 1.51 -26.25 1.57
C TYR A 3 2.29 -25.38 2.58
N TRP A 4 2.90 -26.02 3.58
CA TRP A 4 3.70 -25.35 4.61
C TRP A 4 5.03 -24.83 4.08
N ILE A 5 5.63 -25.53 3.10
CA ILE A 5 6.88 -25.12 2.46
C ILE A 5 6.68 -23.82 1.69
N ILE A 6 5.59 -23.70 0.93
CA ILE A 6 5.25 -22.48 0.20
C ILE A 6 4.99 -21.32 1.17
N LEU A 7 4.27 -21.56 2.28
CA LEU A 7 4.00 -20.54 3.29
C LEU A 7 5.30 -20.03 3.95
N LEU A 8 6.22 -20.95 4.25
CA LEU A 8 7.55 -20.62 4.77
C LEU A 8 8.36 -19.78 3.77
N ILE A 9 8.34 -20.13 2.48
CA ILE A 9 9.00 -19.34 1.43
C ILE A 9 8.42 -17.92 1.39
N ILE A 10 7.10 -17.77 1.33
CA ILE A 10 6.43 -16.46 1.33
C ILE A 10 6.83 -15.65 2.56
N TYR A 11 6.88 -16.29 3.72
CA TYR A 11 7.27 -15.65 4.98
C TYR A 11 8.74 -15.21 5.00
N ILE A 12 9.67 -16.02 4.48
CA ILE A 12 11.08 -15.66 4.35
C ILE A 12 11.25 -14.45 3.41
N VAL A 13 10.52 -14.43 2.28
CA VAL A 13 10.55 -13.27 1.37
C VAL A 13 10.02 -12.02 2.09
N TYR A 14 8.92 -12.14 2.83
CA TYR A 14 8.36 -11.04 3.65
C TYR A 14 9.40 -10.48 4.64
N ILE A 15 10.05 -11.34 5.43
CA ILE A 15 11.10 -10.92 6.38
C ILE A 15 12.24 -10.22 5.64
N THR A 16 12.69 -10.79 4.53
CA THR A 16 13.79 -10.23 3.73
C THR A 16 13.47 -8.82 3.23
N LEU A 17 12.23 -8.60 2.77
CA LEU A 17 11.78 -7.25 2.39
C LEU A 17 11.77 -6.29 3.58
N LYS A 18 11.28 -6.73 4.75
CA LYS A 18 11.24 -5.90 5.97
C LYS A 18 12.63 -5.51 6.46
N VAL A 19 13.60 -6.42 6.38
CA VAL A 19 15.00 -6.11 6.71
C VAL A 19 15.58 -5.09 5.74
N LYS A 20 15.33 -5.25 4.44
CA LYS A 20 15.75 -4.28 3.42
C LYS A 20 15.13 -2.91 3.66
N GLU A 21 13.82 -2.84 3.85
CA GLU A 21 13.08 -1.61 4.17
C GLU A 21 13.69 -0.86 5.35
N LYS A 22 13.95 -1.56 6.47
CA LYS A 22 14.57 -0.97 7.66
C LYS A 22 15.97 -0.42 7.39
N SER A 23 16.77 -1.14 6.59
CA SER A 23 18.10 -0.70 6.17
C SER A 23 18.04 0.58 5.33
N PHE A 24 17.07 0.68 4.41
CA PHE A 24 16.88 1.88 3.58
C PHE A 24 16.41 3.09 4.38
N ASN A 25 15.41 2.92 5.26
CA ASN A 25 14.94 4.01 6.12
C ASN A 25 16.08 4.52 6.99
N ARG A 26 16.90 3.63 7.56
CA ARG A 26 18.10 4.03 8.32
C ARG A 26 19.08 4.83 7.48
N LYS A 27 19.31 4.46 6.21
CA LYS A 27 20.18 5.24 5.31
C LYS A 27 19.61 6.63 5.03
N ALA A 28 18.31 6.73 4.78
CA ALA A 28 17.65 8.01 4.55
C ALA A 28 17.66 8.90 5.80
N ASP A 29 17.49 8.32 6.99
CA ASP A 29 17.53 9.04 8.28
C ASP A 29 18.92 9.63 8.60
N LEU A 30 19.98 9.02 8.09
CA LEU A 30 21.36 9.48 8.24
C LEU A 30 21.73 10.58 7.23
N MET A 31 20.87 10.86 6.24
CA MET A 31 21.08 11.95 5.29
C MET A 31 20.57 13.28 5.84
N GLU A 32 21.00 14.37 5.19
CA GLU A 32 20.57 15.72 5.53
C GLU A 32 19.04 15.86 5.49
N LYS A 33 18.49 16.60 6.46
CA LYS A 33 17.07 16.91 6.61
C LYS A 33 16.83 18.41 6.38
N PRO A 34 16.96 18.89 5.14
CA PRO A 34 16.96 20.32 4.85
C PRO A 34 15.56 20.96 4.96
N PHE A 35 14.50 20.15 5.06
CA PHE A 35 13.13 20.65 4.97
C PHE A 35 12.47 20.74 6.34
N ASN A 36 12.00 21.93 6.71
CA ASN A 36 11.04 22.10 7.79
C ASN A 36 9.59 21.94 7.26
N ILE A 37 8.61 22.03 8.13
CA ILE A 37 7.20 21.89 7.75
C ILE A 37 6.75 22.95 6.74
N GLU A 38 7.17 24.20 6.91
CA GLU A 38 6.78 25.32 6.03
C GLU A 38 7.29 25.11 4.60
N THR A 39 8.54 24.67 4.46
CA THR A 39 9.14 24.32 3.18
C THR A 39 8.43 23.13 2.54
N LEU A 40 8.06 22.12 3.32
CA LEU A 40 7.30 20.97 2.82
C LEU A 40 5.90 21.39 2.32
N GLU A 41 5.18 22.20 3.08
CA GLU A 41 3.87 22.73 2.70
C GLU A 41 3.95 23.55 1.40
N LYS A 42 4.96 24.40 1.26
CA LYS A 42 5.23 25.14 0.02
C LYS A 42 5.44 24.22 -1.17
N TYR A 43 6.26 23.17 -1.04
CA TYR A 43 6.44 22.22 -2.13
C TYR A 43 5.18 21.42 -2.46
N CYS A 44 4.31 21.17 -1.46
CA CYS A 44 3.01 20.56 -1.72
C CYS A 44 2.11 21.49 -2.54
N GLU A 45 2.09 22.78 -2.24
CA GLU A 45 1.40 23.79 -3.05
C GLU A 45 1.94 23.85 -4.48
N ASP A 46 3.26 23.81 -4.63
CA ASP A 46 3.91 23.81 -5.94
C ASP A 46 3.58 22.54 -6.73
N MET A 47 3.42 21.39 -6.07
CA MET A 47 2.97 20.16 -6.72
C MET A 47 1.53 20.30 -7.25
N PHE A 48 0.62 20.93 -6.50
CA PHE A 48 -0.74 21.18 -6.98
C PHE A 48 -0.74 22.09 -8.22
N LYS A 49 0.07 23.15 -8.21
CA LYS A 49 0.25 24.04 -9.37
C LYS A 49 0.85 23.31 -10.57
N PHE A 50 1.91 22.51 -10.35
CA PHE A 50 2.59 21.75 -11.39
C PHE A 50 1.63 20.81 -12.15
N TYR A 51 0.68 20.20 -11.45
CA TYR A 51 -0.33 19.32 -12.06
C TYR A 51 -1.64 20.02 -12.41
N ASN A 52 -1.74 21.34 -12.22
CA ASN A 52 -2.94 22.14 -12.45
C ASN A 52 -4.19 21.55 -11.77
N VAL A 53 -4.06 21.22 -10.48
CA VAL A 53 -5.17 20.73 -9.64
C VAL A 53 -5.45 21.69 -8.50
N ASN A 54 -6.72 21.79 -8.10
CA ASN A 54 -7.09 22.62 -6.96
C ASN A 54 -6.38 22.13 -5.68
N PRO A 55 -5.79 23.03 -4.88
CA PRO A 55 -5.17 22.66 -3.62
C PRO A 55 -6.21 22.09 -2.65
N ILE A 56 -5.75 21.20 -1.79
CA ILE A 56 -6.58 20.59 -0.74
C ILE A 56 -5.94 20.80 0.62
N LYS A 57 -6.75 20.70 1.66
CA LYS A 57 -6.30 20.96 3.02
C LYS A 57 -5.20 19.98 3.41
N ILE A 58 -4.10 20.52 3.93
CA ILE A 58 -3.00 19.78 4.53
C ILE A 58 -3.16 19.89 6.06
N ILE A 59 -3.05 18.77 6.77
CA ILE A 59 -3.10 18.75 8.24
C ILE A 59 -1.94 17.94 8.83
N ASN A 60 -1.49 18.34 10.01
CA ASN A 60 -0.48 17.60 10.76
C ASN A 60 -1.11 16.49 11.59
N ASN A 61 -0.55 15.28 11.54
CA ASN A 61 -1.00 14.11 12.31
C ASN A 61 0.15 13.11 12.50
N LYS A 62 -0.15 11.90 12.98
CA LYS A 62 0.83 10.85 13.28
C LYS A 62 1.42 10.15 12.04
N TYR A 63 0.74 10.19 10.90
CA TYR A 63 1.11 9.43 9.71
C TYR A 63 0.88 10.24 8.43
N PHE A 64 1.67 9.96 7.38
CA PHE A 64 1.37 10.43 6.03
C PHE A 64 0.16 9.66 5.48
N SER A 65 -0.85 10.37 4.98
CA SER A 65 -1.99 9.73 4.29
C SER A 65 -2.84 10.72 3.50
N TYR A 66 -3.41 10.27 2.39
CA TYR A 66 -4.51 10.93 1.70
C TYR A 66 -5.86 10.36 2.14
N ASN A 67 -6.70 11.20 2.76
CA ASN A 67 -8.08 10.85 3.07
C ASN A 67 -9.01 11.32 1.94
N LYS A 68 -9.39 10.39 1.06
CA LYS A 68 -10.30 10.65 -0.07
C LYS A 68 -11.69 11.14 0.34
N ALA A 69 -12.23 10.65 1.46
CA ALA A 69 -13.58 11.02 1.91
C ALA A 69 -13.65 12.46 2.44
N LYS A 70 -12.62 12.90 3.15
CA LYS A 70 -12.51 14.26 3.68
C LYS A 70 -11.81 15.22 2.71
N ASN A 71 -11.19 14.70 1.66
CA ASN A 71 -10.34 15.43 0.72
C ASN A 71 -9.21 16.20 1.43
N ILE A 72 -8.45 15.48 2.26
CA ILE A 72 -7.37 16.03 3.11
C ILE A 72 -6.09 15.23 2.91
N ILE A 73 -4.96 15.92 2.81
CA ILE A 73 -3.62 15.33 2.94
C ILE A 73 -3.18 15.47 4.39
N THR A 74 -2.67 14.38 4.93
CA THR A 74 -2.14 14.32 6.28
C THR A 74 -0.64 14.19 6.19
N ILE A 75 0.09 15.08 6.87
CA ILE A 75 1.54 15.06 6.99
C ILE A 75 1.92 14.58 8.39
N ARG A 76 2.94 13.73 8.49
CA ARG A 76 3.45 13.30 9.79
C ARG A 76 4.09 14.49 10.50
N ALA A 77 3.67 14.80 11.72
CA ALA A 77 4.23 15.90 12.51
C ALA A 77 5.69 15.60 12.89
N MET A 78 6.63 16.35 12.31
CA MET A 78 8.08 16.26 12.55
C MET A 78 8.69 17.65 12.50
N LYS A 79 9.84 17.85 13.17
CA LYS A 79 10.56 19.14 13.11
C LYS A 79 11.24 19.33 11.75
N GLU A 80 11.82 18.26 11.23
CA GLU A 80 12.59 18.22 10.00
C GLU A 80 12.26 16.95 9.21
N TYR A 81 12.28 17.08 7.90
CA TYR A 81 11.91 16.05 6.93
C TYR A 81 13.12 15.75 6.02
N ASN A 82 13.36 14.47 5.75
CA ASN A 82 14.32 14.05 4.74
C ASN A 82 13.64 13.92 3.35
N PHE A 83 14.44 13.69 2.31
CA PHE A 83 13.93 13.48 0.95
C PHE A 83 12.89 12.36 0.83
N LEU A 84 12.99 11.31 1.66
CA LEU A 84 12.08 10.17 1.61
C LEU A 84 10.73 10.55 2.24
N ASP A 85 10.73 11.28 3.36
CA ASP A 85 9.51 11.82 3.96
C ASP A 85 8.79 12.77 3.01
N THR A 86 9.54 13.68 2.37
CA THR A 86 9.02 14.59 1.34
C THR A 86 8.45 13.83 0.15
N PHE A 87 9.14 12.78 -0.31
CA PHE A 87 8.64 11.92 -1.38
C PHE A 87 7.34 11.19 -1.00
N ILE A 88 7.25 10.66 0.24
CA ILE A 88 6.04 10.02 0.75
C ILE A 88 4.88 11.02 0.77
N CYS A 89 5.13 12.27 1.19
CA CYS A 89 4.11 13.31 1.13
C CYS A 89 3.59 13.54 -0.29
N PHE A 90 4.48 13.63 -1.28
CA PHE A 90 4.09 13.78 -2.68
C PHE A 90 3.41 12.55 -3.25
N HIS A 91 3.75 11.35 -2.77
CA HIS A 91 3.05 10.12 -3.12
C HIS A 91 1.57 10.20 -2.73
N GLU A 92 1.26 10.68 -1.52
CA GLU A 92 -0.12 10.89 -1.07
C GLU A 92 -0.85 11.93 -1.94
N ILE A 93 -0.19 13.02 -2.31
CA ILE A 93 -0.73 14.00 -3.28
C ILE A 93 -0.91 13.37 -4.67
N GLY A 94 -0.04 12.43 -5.05
CA GLY A 94 -0.14 11.63 -6.27
C GLY A 94 -1.44 10.82 -6.33
N HIS A 95 -1.90 10.27 -5.20
CA HIS A 95 -3.22 9.63 -5.12
C HIS A 95 -4.36 10.63 -5.36
N TYR A 96 -4.27 11.83 -4.78
CA TYR A 96 -5.24 12.89 -5.02
C TYR A 96 -5.32 13.28 -6.51
N ILE A 97 -4.18 13.55 -7.15
CA ILE A 97 -4.09 13.89 -8.58
C ILE A 97 -4.68 12.75 -9.43
N SER A 98 -4.30 11.50 -9.13
CA SER A 98 -4.82 10.33 -9.83
C SER A 98 -6.36 10.25 -9.76
N SER A 99 -6.92 10.54 -8.58
CA SER A 99 -8.36 10.47 -8.31
C SER A 99 -9.20 11.53 -9.03
N LYS A 100 -8.57 12.53 -9.68
CA LYS A 100 -9.27 13.53 -10.50
C LYS A 100 -9.78 12.98 -11.83
N SER A 101 -9.17 11.92 -12.35
CA SER A 101 -9.70 11.26 -13.54
C SER A 101 -11.03 10.57 -13.23
N LYS A 102 -12.09 10.91 -13.96
CA LYS A 102 -13.45 10.37 -13.77
C LYS A 102 -13.47 8.84 -13.78
N TYR A 103 -12.82 8.22 -14.76
CA TYR A 103 -12.78 6.76 -14.90
C TYR A 103 -12.04 6.08 -13.76
N ILE A 104 -10.89 6.63 -13.37
CA ILE A 104 -10.08 6.10 -12.26
C ILE A 104 -10.83 6.22 -10.96
N ARG A 105 -11.52 7.34 -10.73
CA ARG A 105 -12.32 7.54 -9.54
C ARG A 105 -13.40 6.47 -9.37
N ILE A 106 -14.05 6.08 -10.47
CA ILE A 106 -15.06 5.01 -10.47
C ILE A 106 -14.41 3.67 -10.11
N ILE A 107 -13.31 3.32 -10.78
CA ILE A 107 -12.55 2.09 -10.51
C ILE A 107 -12.09 2.05 -9.06
N ASP A 108 -11.46 3.11 -8.56
CA ASP A 108 -10.99 3.21 -7.17
C ASP A 108 -12.13 3.01 -6.16
N ASN A 109 -13.30 3.59 -6.41
CA ASN A 109 -14.44 3.45 -5.50
C ASN A 109 -14.95 2.00 -5.46
N ILE A 110 -15.02 1.33 -6.62
CA ILE A 110 -15.38 -0.10 -6.70
C ILE A 110 -14.35 -0.94 -5.94
N LEU A 111 -13.05 -0.69 -6.17
CA LEU A 111 -11.97 -1.41 -5.49
C LEU A 111 -11.99 -1.19 -3.97
N ILE A 112 -12.24 0.03 -3.49
CA ILE A 112 -12.38 0.33 -2.07
C ILE A 112 -13.50 -0.53 -1.46
N ILE A 113 -14.67 -0.58 -2.10
CA ILE A 113 -15.81 -1.37 -1.62
C ILE A 113 -15.46 -2.87 -1.60
N LEU A 114 -14.91 -3.40 -2.69
CA LEU A 114 -14.51 -4.80 -2.78
C LEU A 114 -13.47 -5.16 -1.70
N PHE A 115 -12.46 -4.31 -1.49
CA PHE A 115 -11.42 -4.55 -0.49
C PHE A 115 -11.95 -4.42 0.94
N MET A 116 -12.89 -3.50 1.19
CA MET A 116 -13.58 -3.41 2.47
C MET A 116 -14.40 -4.66 2.77
N ILE A 117 -15.20 -5.14 1.81
CA ILE A 117 -15.98 -6.38 1.95
C ILE A 117 -15.05 -7.57 2.21
N SER A 118 -13.97 -7.69 1.44
CA SER A 118 -12.96 -8.74 1.65
C SER A 118 -12.37 -8.68 3.05
N ARG A 119 -11.92 -7.50 3.50
CA ARG A 119 -11.22 -7.33 4.79
C ARG A 119 -12.13 -7.47 6.01
N ILE A 120 -13.34 -6.93 5.96
CA ILE A 120 -14.25 -6.84 7.12
C ILE A 120 -15.15 -8.08 7.20
N CYS A 121 -15.60 -8.60 6.06
CA CYS A 121 -16.57 -9.69 6.03
C CYS A 121 -15.90 -11.01 5.67
N LEU A 122 -15.29 -11.11 4.47
CA LEU A 122 -14.87 -12.40 3.92
C LEU A 122 -13.67 -13.00 4.68
N THR A 123 -12.60 -12.23 4.92
CA THR A 123 -11.40 -12.74 5.59
C THR A 123 -11.69 -13.21 7.01
N PRO A 124 -12.37 -12.44 7.90
CA PRO A 124 -12.66 -12.90 9.24
C PRO A 124 -13.58 -14.12 9.23
N PHE A 125 -14.61 -14.12 8.38
CA PHE A 125 -15.49 -15.27 8.21
C PHE A 125 -14.71 -16.52 7.80
N LEU A 126 -13.93 -16.46 6.72
CA LEU A 126 -13.20 -17.62 6.19
C LEU A 126 -12.14 -18.16 7.16
N ILE A 127 -11.47 -17.28 7.91
CA ILE A 127 -10.49 -17.69 8.93
C ILE A 127 -11.18 -18.33 10.13
N ILE A 128 -12.15 -17.64 10.75
CA ILE A 128 -12.84 -18.12 11.96
C ILE A 128 -13.58 -19.42 11.64
N PHE A 129 -14.30 -19.44 10.53
CA PHE A 129 -15.02 -20.62 10.05
C PHE A 129 -14.08 -21.77 9.73
N GLY A 130 -12.99 -21.51 9.00
CA GLY A 130 -11.99 -22.53 8.68
C GLY A 130 -11.39 -23.16 9.94
N VAL A 131 -11.01 -22.34 10.93
CA VAL A 131 -10.51 -22.83 12.22
C VAL A 131 -11.58 -23.63 12.97
N TYR A 132 -12.82 -23.15 13.01
CA TYR A 132 -13.93 -23.87 13.65
C TYR A 132 -14.13 -25.26 13.04
N CYS A 133 -14.19 -25.37 11.72
CA CYS A 133 -14.37 -26.64 11.02
C CYS A 133 -13.20 -27.60 11.28
N VAL A 134 -11.96 -27.09 11.34
CA VAL A 134 -10.77 -27.90 11.69
C VAL A 134 -10.87 -28.44 13.12
N VAL A 135 -11.33 -27.64 14.07
CA VAL A 135 -11.41 -28.03 15.49
C VAL A 135 -12.59 -28.96 15.77
N LYS A 136 -13.74 -28.73 15.13
CA LYS A 136 -14.98 -29.48 15.39
C LYS A 136 -15.20 -30.65 14.43
N SER A 137 -14.38 -30.78 13.39
CA SER A 137 -14.48 -31.82 12.35
C SER A 137 -15.90 -31.93 11.78
N TYR A 138 -16.61 -30.81 11.71
CA TYR A 138 -17.97 -30.71 11.20
C TYR A 138 -18.12 -29.41 10.43
N ASN A 139 -18.68 -29.51 9.23
CA ASN A 139 -18.97 -28.38 8.37
C ASN A 139 -20.47 -28.01 8.49
N PRO A 140 -20.83 -26.94 9.23
CA PRO A 140 -22.23 -26.56 9.41
C PRO A 140 -22.81 -25.83 8.19
N ILE A 141 -21.99 -25.52 7.17
CA ILE A 141 -22.42 -24.79 5.97
C ILE A 141 -22.38 -25.75 4.77
N PRO A 142 -23.42 -25.76 3.91
CA PRO A 142 -23.39 -26.51 2.67
C PRO A 142 -22.15 -26.20 1.82
N SER A 143 -21.46 -27.23 1.34
CA SER A 143 -20.18 -27.08 0.62
C SER A 143 -20.26 -26.15 -0.59
N ASN A 144 -21.40 -26.12 -1.29
CA ASN A 144 -21.63 -25.22 -2.43
C ASN A 144 -21.60 -23.74 -2.04
N ILE A 145 -22.16 -23.39 -0.87
CA ILE A 145 -22.17 -22.02 -0.35
C ILE A 145 -20.76 -21.64 0.08
N TYR A 146 -20.07 -22.53 0.79
CA TYR A 146 -18.68 -22.30 1.21
C TYR A 146 -17.74 -22.13 0.01
N PHE A 147 -17.90 -22.96 -1.04
CA PHE A 147 -17.17 -22.83 -2.29
C PHE A 147 -17.42 -21.48 -2.96
N PHE A 148 -18.68 -21.05 -3.09
CA PHE A 148 -19.03 -19.75 -3.68
C PHE A 148 -18.36 -18.58 -2.95
N ILE A 149 -18.40 -18.58 -1.61
CA ILE A 149 -17.76 -17.53 -0.79
C ILE A 149 -16.24 -17.52 -1.00
N ASN A 150 -15.61 -18.70 -1.11
CA ASN A 150 -14.18 -18.81 -1.39
C ASN A 150 -13.83 -18.29 -2.78
N ILE A 151 -14.60 -18.62 -3.81
CA ILE A 151 -14.39 -18.09 -5.17
C ILE A 151 -14.52 -16.57 -5.16
N LEU A 152 -15.55 -16.00 -4.52
CA LEU A 152 -15.71 -14.56 -4.40
C LEU A 152 -14.49 -13.90 -3.72
N TYR A 153 -14.01 -14.48 -2.63
CA TYR A 153 -12.80 -14.00 -1.95
C TYR A 153 -11.57 -14.06 -2.85
N LEU A 154 -11.35 -15.18 -3.54
CA LEU A 154 -10.21 -15.36 -4.45
C LEU A 154 -10.26 -14.36 -5.61
N SER A 155 -11.43 -14.13 -6.21
CA SER A 155 -11.60 -13.12 -7.26
C SER A 155 -11.20 -11.73 -6.77
N ILE A 156 -11.66 -11.32 -5.58
CA ILE A 156 -11.29 -10.01 -5.00
C ILE A 156 -9.78 -9.96 -4.71
N SER A 157 -9.20 -11.02 -4.17
CA SER A 157 -7.76 -11.11 -3.89
C SER A 157 -6.90 -11.01 -5.15
N VAL A 158 -7.28 -11.67 -6.25
CA VAL A 158 -6.59 -11.56 -7.55
C VAL A 158 -6.70 -10.14 -8.10
N ILE A 159 -7.90 -9.55 -8.09
CA ILE A 159 -8.09 -8.16 -8.49
C ILE A 159 -7.19 -7.25 -7.66
N ARG A 160 -7.09 -7.47 -6.35
CA ARG A 160 -6.24 -6.69 -5.44
C ARG A 160 -4.76 -6.80 -5.78
N ILE A 161 -4.25 -8.02 -6.00
CA ILE A 161 -2.84 -8.27 -6.34
C ILE A 161 -2.47 -7.53 -7.64
N ILE A 162 -3.37 -7.54 -8.62
CA ILE A 162 -3.14 -6.89 -9.92
C ILE A 162 -3.24 -5.37 -9.79
N THR A 163 -4.26 -4.85 -9.12
CA THR A 163 -4.59 -3.41 -9.12
C THR A 163 -3.73 -2.57 -8.19
N ILE A 164 -3.26 -3.11 -7.05
CA ILE A 164 -2.39 -2.39 -6.12
C ILE A 164 -1.14 -1.82 -6.82
N PRO A 165 -0.34 -2.61 -7.56
CA PRO A 165 0.82 -2.09 -8.29
C PRO A 165 0.50 -0.94 -9.25
N PHE A 166 -0.66 -0.96 -9.90
CA PHE A 166 -1.07 0.11 -10.82
C PHE A 166 -1.43 1.39 -10.08
N ILE A 167 -2.19 1.31 -8.99
CA ILE A 167 -2.59 2.47 -8.18
C ILE A 167 -1.35 3.11 -7.53
N GLU A 168 -0.56 2.31 -6.85
CA GLU A 168 0.68 2.72 -6.18
C GLU A 168 1.71 3.24 -7.20
N GLY A 169 1.85 2.54 -8.33
CA GLY A 169 2.77 2.91 -9.40
C GLY A 169 2.44 4.26 -10.01
N ARG A 170 1.15 4.58 -10.17
CA ARG A 170 0.69 5.87 -10.69
C ARG A 170 0.93 7.01 -9.70
N ALA A 171 0.67 6.80 -8.41
CA ALA A 171 1.00 7.78 -7.38
C ALA A 171 2.52 8.05 -7.33
N ASN A 172 3.32 6.98 -7.35
CA ASN A 172 4.79 7.06 -7.45
C ASN A 172 5.26 7.79 -8.70
N TYR A 173 4.60 7.60 -9.84
CA TYR A 173 4.91 8.31 -11.07
C TYR A 173 4.71 9.82 -10.92
N PHE A 174 3.56 10.25 -10.38
CA PHE A 174 3.29 11.68 -10.14
C PHE A 174 4.29 12.30 -9.15
N ALA A 175 4.52 11.61 -8.03
CA ALA A 175 5.48 12.05 -7.03
C ALA A 175 6.87 12.20 -7.64
N LYS A 176 7.39 11.15 -8.31
CA LYS A 176 8.73 11.15 -8.89
C LYS A 176 8.90 12.20 -9.99
N LYS A 177 7.91 12.37 -10.86
CA LYS A 177 7.97 13.38 -11.93
C LYS A 177 8.07 14.80 -11.36
N PHE A 178 7.31 15.10 -10.31
CA PHE A 178 7.44 16.39 -9.62
C PHE A 178 8.77 16.49 -8.88
N PHE A 179 9.11 15.49 -8.06
CA PHE A 179 10.33 15.46 -7.24
C PHE A 179 11.62 15.67 -8.04
N ILE A 180 11.69 15.15 -9.26
CA ILE A 180 12.82 15.36 -10.18
C ILE A 180 12.68 16.70 -10.92
N GLY A 181 11.47 17.07 -11.35
CA GLY A 181 11.23 18.26 -12.17
C GLY A 181 11.24 19.60 -11.40
N SER A 182 11.01 19.58 -10.09
CA SER A 182 10.94 20.78 -9.25
C SER A 182 12.29 21.23 -8.70
N GLY A 183 13.36 20.45 -8.94
CA GLY A 183 14.69 20.78 -8.44
C GLY A 183 14.88 20.54 -6.94
N ILE A 184 13.96 19.89 -6.22
CA ILE A 184 14.10 19.60 -4.77
C ILE A 184 15.41 18.88 -4.42
N LEU A 185 15.94 18.12 -5.38
CA LEU A 185 17.22 17.43 -5.23
C LEU A 185 18.45 18.37 -5.31
N SER A 186 18.31 19.61 -5.80
CA SER A 186 19.42 20.58 -5.85
C SER A 186 20.00 20.87 -4.48
N ASP A 187 19.19 20.75 -3.44
CA ASP A 187 19.57 21.00 -2.06
C ASP A 187 20.45 19.86 -1.50
N TYR A 188 20.61 18.76 -2.24
CA TYR A 188 21.44 17.62 -1.86
C TYR A 188 22.75 17.56 -2.67
N LYS A 189 23.89 17.44 -1.97
CA LYS A 189 25.23 17.33 -2.58
C LYS A 189 25.41 16.15 -3.55
N LYS A 190 24.63 15.08 -3.41
CA LYS A 190 24.69 13.86 -4.25
C LYS A 190 23.29 13.42 -4.69
N GLN A 191 22.79 13.99 -5.78
CA GLN A 191 21.42 13.79 -6.26
C GLN A 191 21.07 12.34 -6.64
N GLU A 192 22.06 11.55 -7.09
CA GLU A 192 21.84 10.17 -7.56
C GLU A 192 21.41 9.21 -6.45
N GLU A 193 21.91 9.39 -5.23
CA GLU A 193 21.67 8.48 -4.12
C GLU A 193 20.22 8.55 -3.59
N PRO A 194 19.64 9.75 -3.32
CA PRO A 194 18.22 9.92 -3.02
C PRO A 194 17.30 9.31 -4.09
N ILE A 195 17.61 9.52 -5.38
CA ILE A 195 16.82 8.96 -6.49
C ILE A 195 16.82 7.43 -6.45
N LYS A 196 17.99 6.82 -6.22
CA LYS A 196 18.12 5.36 -6.11
C LYS A 196 17.32 4.83 -4.91
N ILE A 197 17.42 5.50 -3.76
CA ILE A 197 16.69 5.11 -2.55
C ILE A 197 15.18 5.22 -2.77
N ILE A 198 14.67 6.31 -3.37
CA ILE A 198 13.25 6.48 -3.70
C ILE A 198 12.76 5.33 -4.59
N LYS A 199 13.46 5.05 -5.70
CA LYS A 199 13.06 3.99 -6.64
C LYS A 199 12.98 2.63 -5.94
N THR A 200 13.97 2.30 -5.12
CA THR A 200 14.01 1.03 -4.40
C THR A 200 12.94 0.96 -3.30
N SER A 201 12.72 2.05 -2.57
CA SER A 201 11.68 2.14 -1.53
C SER A 201 10.28 1.91 -2.12
N CYS A 202 9.97 2.54 -3.26
CA CYS A 202 8.70 2.34 -3.97
C CYS A 202 8.45 0.86 -4.31
N LEU A 203 9.46 0.19 -4.87
CA LEU A 203 9.37 -1.22 -5.22
C LEU A 203 9.18 -2.10 -3.98
N ILE A 204 9.91 -1.84 -2.89
CA ILE A 204 9.78 -2.59 -1.65
C ILE A 204 8.39 -2.41 -1.04
N ALA A 205 7.85 -1.19 -1.02
CA ALA A 205 6.52 -0.91 -0.51
C ALA A 205 5.43 -1.67 -1.28
N GLN A 206 5.50 -1.65 -2.62
CA GLN A 206 4.58 -2.40 -3.49
C GLN A 206 4.69 -3.91 -3.26
N LEU A 207 5.91 -4.45 -3.24
CA LEU A 207 6.15 -5.88 -3.00
C LEU A 207 5.66 -6.31 -1.61
N ASN A 208 5.87 -5.48 -0.58
CA ASN A 208 5.35 -5.74 0.76
C ASN A 208 3.82 -5.88 0.77
N GLN A 209 3.10 -4.96 0.11
CA GLN A 209 1.64 -5.03 0.03
C GLN A 209 1.17 -6.28 -0.75
N MET A 210 1.84 -6.61 -1.87
CA MET A 210 1.53 -7.82 -2.65
C MET A 210 1.76 -9.10 -1.84
N ILE A 211 2.90 -9.21 -1.14
CA ILE A 211 3.22 -10.40 -0.34
C ILE A 211 2.24 -10.59 0.80
N ILE A 212 1.84 -9.52 1.50
CA ILE A 212 0.81 -9.61 2.53
C ILE A 212 -0.50 -10.15 1.92
N CYS A 213 -0.90 -9.65 0.75
CA CYS A 213 -2.10 -10.12 0.06
C CYS A 213 -2.00 -11.60 -0.33
N ILE A 214 -0.85 -12.02 -0.88
CA ILE A 214 -0.57 -13.42 -1.23
C ILE A 214 -0.63 -14.30 0.01
N LEU A 215 -0.03 -13.88 1.12
CA LEU A 215 0.00 -14.62 2.38
C LEU A 215 -1.42 -14.89 2.91
N TYR A 216 -2.27 -13.86 3.02
CA TYR A 216 -3.66 -14.04 3.47
C TYR A 216 -4.48 -14.88 2.50
N THR A 217 -4.28 -14.70 1.19
CA THR A 217 -4.97 -15.51 0.17
C THR A 217 -4.60 -16.98 0.32
N TYR A 218 -3.31 -17.25 0.52
CA TYR A 218 -2.78 -18.58 0.66
C TYR A 218 -3.26 -19.29 1.94
N ILE A 219 -3.33 -18.58 3.07
CA ILE A 219 -3.90 -19.10 4.32
C ILE A 219 -5.35 -19.55 4.10
N VAL A 220 -6.18 -18.72 3.45
CA VAL A 220 -7.57 -19.05 3.15
C VAL A 220 -7.67 -20.27 2.23
N ILE A 221 -6.82 -20.39 1.19
CA ILE A 221 -6.77 -21.57 0.32
C ILE A 221 -6.43 -22.83 1.12
N CYS A 222 -5.47 -22.76 2.03
CA CYS A 222 -5.10 -23.90 2.87
C CYS A 222 -6.26 -24.32 3.78
N LEU A 223 -6.95 -23.37 4.42
CA LEU A 223 -8.12 -23.65 5.25
C LEU A 223 -9.26 -24.26 4.42
N PHE A 224 -9.51 -23.72 3.23
CA PHE A 224 -10.49 -24.27 2.30
C PHE A 224 -10.17 -25.73 1.94
N TYR A 225 -8.92 -26.02 1.60
CA TYR A 225 -8.49 -27.38 1.27
C TYR A 225 -8.67 -28.33 2.47
N ILE A 226 -8.25 -27.93 3.67
CA ILE A 226 -8.38 -28.79 4.87
C ILE A 226 -9.85 -29.11 5.13
N VAL A 227 -10.74 -28.13 5.09
CA VAL A 227 -12.18 -28.30 5.38
C VAL A 227 -12.92 -29.17 4.36
N ASN A 228 -12.42 -29.31 3.13
CA ASN A 228 -13.08 -30.10 2.08
C ASN A 228 -12.44 -31.47 1.84
N VAL A 229 -11.23 -31.70 2.35
CA VAL A 229 -10.51 -32.98 2.18
C VAL A 229 -10.53 -33.83 3.45
N TYR A 230 -10.66 -33.19 4.62
CA TYR A 230 -10.79 -33.82 5.93
C TYR A 230 -12.11 -33.40 6.58
#